data_AF-A0A2Z5EN03-F1
#
_entry.id   AF-A0A2Z5EN03-F1
#
_cell.length_a   1.000
_cell.length_b   1.000
_cell.length_c   1.000
_cell.angle_alpha   90.00
_cell.angle_beta   90.00
_cell.angle_gamma   90.00
#
_symmetry.space_group_name_H-M   'P 1'
#
loop_
_entity.id
_entity.type
_entity.pdbx_description
1 polymer ?
#
loop_
_entity_poly.entity_id
_entity_poly.type
_entity_poly.pdbx_seq_one_letter_code
_entity_poly.pdbx_strand_id
1 'polypeptide(L)'
;MTRNNDVDPAVAATGPPDHKAATLKLIDDVLAAYPEKLRKFRSKHLKPNDPSGTDSECAVKSNIKSRPGVMTPRGCAYAGSKGVV
;
A
#
# COMPACT_ATOMS: atom_id res chain seq x y z
N MET A 1 -23.51 -5.96 13.68
CA MET A 1 -23.18 -4.55 13.38
C MET A 1 -22.08 -4.52 12.32
N THR A 2 -22.48 -4.17 11.08
CA THR A 2 -21.69 -3.83 9.87
C THR A 2 -20.37 -4.57 9.60
N ARG A 3 -20.46 -5.59 8.74
CA ARG A 3 -19.34 -6.18 8.00
C ARG A 3 -18.86 -5.16 6.95
N ASN A 4 -17.90 -4.30 7.30
CA ASN A 4 -17.23 -3.44 6.33
C ASN A 4 -16.06 -4.19 5.65
N ASN A 5 -16.33 -5.37 5.13
CA ASN A 5 -15.41 -6.17 4.31
C ASN A 5 -16.12 -6.77 3.08
N ASP A 6 -17.28 -6.23 2.72
CA ASP A 6 -17.82 -6.41 1.39
C ASP A 6 -16.98 -5.52 0.46
N VAL A 7 -15.85 -6.04 0.02
CA VAL A 7 -15.23 -5.62 -1.23
C VAL A 7 -16.34 -5.74 -2.26
N ASP A 8 -16.81 -4.61 -2.80
CA ASP A 8 -17.85 -4.57 -3.82
C ASP A 8 -17.56 -5.66 -4.86
N PRO A 9 -18.47 -6.64 -5.08
CA PRO A 9 -18.21 -7.77 -5.96
C PRO A 9 -17.97 -7.37 -7.43
N ALA A 10 -18.20 -6.09 -7.76
CA ALA A 10 -17.82 -5.50 -9.04
C ALA A 10 -16.30 -5.30 -9.20
N VAL A 11 -15.52 -5.13 -8.11
CA VAL A 11 -14.05 -5.02 -8.14
C VAL A 11 -13.36 -6.39 -8.16
N ALA A 12 -13.99 -7.43 -7.63
CA ALA A 12 -13.42 -8.79 -7.60
C ALA A 12 -13.55 -9.52 -8.94
N ALA A 13 -14.41 -9.05 -9.86
CA ALA A 13 -14.73 -9.74 -11.11
C ALA A 13 -13.90 -9.29 -12.34
N THR A 14 -12.93 -8.39 -12.19
CA THR A 14 -12.04 -7.98 -13.28
C THR A 14 -10.59 -8.30 -12.96
N GLY A 15 -10.06 -9.39 -13.51
CA GLY A 15 -8.64 -9.52 -13.76
C GLY A 15 -8.41 -10.19 -15.11
N PRO A 16 -7.45 -9.77 -15.95
CA PRO A 16 -6.70 -8.50 -16.03
C PRO A 16 -6.84 -7.80 -17.42
N PRO A 17 -6.71 -6.47 -17.50
CA PRO A 17 -5.82 -5.91 -18.54
C PRO A 17 -5.05 -4.66 -18.07
N ASP A 18 -3.72 -4.69 -18.16
CA ASP A 18 -2.78 -3.56 -18.28
C ASP A 18 -2.97 -2.27 -17.45
N HIS A 19 -3.56 -2.37 -16.26
CA HIS A 19 -3.56 -1.24 -15.32
C HIS A 19 -2.19 -0.97 -14.69
N LYS A 20 -1.17 -1.80 -14.90
CA LYS A 20 0.18 -1.58 -14.35
C LYS A 20 0.74 -0.21 -14.74
N ALA A 21 0.59 0.18 -16.01
CA ALA A 21 1.03 1.48 -16.50
C ALA A 21 0.21 2.65 -15.92
N ALA A 22 -1.10 2.46 -15.74
CA ALA A 22 -1.96 3.45 -15.10
C ALA A 22 -1.62 3.62 -13.61
N THR A 23 -1.42 2.53 -12.89
CA THR A 23 -1.04 2.50 -11.47
C THR A 23 0.35 3.11 -11.25
N LEU A 24 1.32 2.87 -12.15
CA LEU A 24 2.63 3.52 -12.09
C LEU A 24 2.53 5.04 -12.22
N LYS A 25 1.72 5.53 -13.17
CA LYS A 25 1.46 6.98 -13.33
C LYS A 25 0.85 7.58 -12.06
N LEU A 26 -0.16 6.91 -11.49
CA LEU A 26 -0.78 7.36 -10.24
C LEU A 26 0.23 7.38 -9.06
N ILE A 27 1.11 6.38 -8.98
CA ILE A 27 2.16 6.35 -7.95
C ILE A 27 3.11 7.54 -8.12
N ASP A 28 3.51 7.85 -9.35
CA ASP A 28 4.42 8.98 -9.62
C ASP A 28 3.78 10.34 -9.30
N ASP A 29 2.50 10.52 -9.64
CA ASP A 29 1.72 11.73 -9.33
C ASP A 29 1.65 11.95 -7.80
N VAL A 30 1.37 10.89 -7.04
CA VAL A 30 1.35 10.94 -5.57
C VAL A 30 2.74 11.18 -4.98
N LEU A 31 3.80 10.62 -5.60
CA LEU A 31 5.18 10.80 -5.15
C LEU A 31 5.72 12.21 -5.42
N ALA A 32 5.16 12.94 -6.39
CA ALA A 32 5.54 14.33 -6.69
C ALA A 32 5.19 15.31 -5.55
N ALA A 33 4.15 15.04 -4.78
CA ALA A 33 3.74 15.87 -3.64
C ALA A 33 4.68 15.76 -2.42
N TYR A 34 5.56 14.75 -2.38
CA TYR A 34 6.46 14.53 -1.24
C TYR A 34 7.83 15.18 -1.43
N PRO A 35 8.44 15.70 -0.34
CA PRO A 35 9.83 16.17 -0.37
C PRO A 35 10.80 15.03 -0.68
N GLU A 36 11.95 15.35 -1.25
CA GLU A 36 12.87 14.39 -1.86
C GLU A 36 13.30 13.24 -0.92
N LYS A 37 13.53 13.55 0.36
CA LYS A 37 13.86 12.55 1.39
C LYS A 37 12.72 11.54 1.55
N LEU A 38 11.47 12.00 1.69
CA LEU A 38 10.31 11.13 1.87
C LEU A 38 9.98 10.34 0.61
N ARG A 39 10.11 10.98 -0.57
CA ARG A 39 9.86 10.36 -1.87
C ARG A 39 10.72 9.10 -2.08
N LYS A 40 12.03 9.17 -1.80
CA LYS A 40 12.97 8.03 -1.92
C LYS A 40 12.64 6.87 -0.97
N PHE A 41 11.96 7.11 0.14
CA PHE A 41 11.53 6.05 1.05
C PHE A 41 10.17 5.50 0.65
N ARG A 42 9.20 6.37 0.29
CA ARG A 42 7.85 5.96 -0.12
C ARG A 42 7.85 5.16 -1.42
N SER A 43 8.75 5.45 -2.37
CA SER A 43 8.89 4.67 -3.60
C SER A 43 9.27 3.19 -3.36
N LYS A 44 9.92 2.89 -2.23
CA LYS A 44 10.26 1.50 -1.85
C LYS A 44 9.06 0.73 -1.27
N HIS A 45 8.00 1.44 -0.90
CA HIS A 45 6.79 0.90 -0.26
C HIS A 45 5.59 0.84 -1.23
N LEU A 46 5.72 1.32 -2.47
CA LEU A 46 4.64 1.36 -3.47
C LEU A 46 5.12 0.70 -4.76
N LYS A 47 4.42 -0.36 -5.19
CA LYS A 47 4.61 -1.02 -6.49
C LYS A 47 3.27 -1.58 -6.99
N PRO A 48 3.03 -1.61 -8.31
CA PRO A 48 1.91 -2.34 -8.87
C PRO A 48 2.06 -3.85 -8.57
N ASN A 49 0.93 -4.52 -8.34
CA ASN A 49 0.91 -5.95 -8.05
C ASN A 49 0.99 -6.78 -9.33
N ASP A 50 1.79 -7.84 -9.30
CA ASP A 50 1.95 -8.79 -10.39
C ASP A 50 1.29 -10.14 -10.00
N PRO A 51 0.11 -10.46 -10.55
CA PRO A 51 -0.69 -11.61 -10.10
C PRO A 51 -0.11 -12.97 -10.52
N SER A 52 0.96 -13.00 -11.32
CA SER A 52 1.63 -14.23 -11.76
C SER A 52 2.47 -14.90 -10.67
N GLY A 53 2.66 -14.25 -9.51
CA GLY A 53 3.38 -14.84 -8.37
C GLY A 53 4.85 -15.17 -8.63
N THR A 54 5.40 -14.72 -9.76
CA THR A 54 6.80 -14.93 -10.18
C THR A 54 7.79 -14.05 -9.42
N ASP A 55 7.30 -13.06 -8.69
CA ASP A 55 8.09 -12.29 -7.73
C ASP A 55 8.13 -13.04 -6.39
N SER A 56 9.05 -13.99 -6.30
CA SER A 56 9.30 -14.85 -5.12
C SER A 56 9.75 -14.10 -3.86
N GLU A 57 9.95 -12.79 -3.94
CA GLU A 57 10.15 -11.90 -2.82
C GLU A 57 9.19 -10.72 -2.97
N CYS A 58 8.33 -10.48 -1.98
CA CYS A 58 7.58 -9.23 -1.82
C CYS A 58 8.50 -8.02 -2.07
N ALA A 59 8.52 -7.51 -3.30
CA ALA A 59 9.49 -6.50 -3.74
C ALA A 59 9.25 -5.12 -3.11
N VAL A 60 8.25 -5.03 -2.23
CA VAL A 60 7.84 -3.88 -1.43
C VAL A 60 8.49 -4.00 -0.06
N LYS A 61 9.28 -3.00 0.34
CA LYS A 61 9.86 -2.98 1.68
C LYS A 61 8.76 -2.71 2.70
N SER A 62 8.57 -3.63 3.64
CA SER A 62 7.57 -3.55 4.70
C SER A 62 8.23 -3.55 6.09
N ASN A 63 7.44 -3.34 7.15
CA ASN A 63 7.91 -3.33 8.55
C ASN A 63 9.07 -2.36 8.88
N ILE A 64 9.14 -1.22 8.17
CA ILE A 64 10.09 -0.14 8.47
C ILE A 64 9.38 0.97 9.26
N LYS A 65 10.12 1.71 10.09
CA LYS A 65 9.62 2.85 10.88
C LYS A 65 8.88 3.86 9.98
N SER A 66 7.68 4.26 10.41
CA SER A 66 6.93 5.34 9.77
C SER A 66 7.71 6.67 9.90
N ARG A 67 7.61 7.52 8.87
CA ARG A 67 8.23 8.85 8.90
C ARG A 67 7.33 9.85 9.65
N PRO A 68 7.90 10.84 10.35
CA PRO A 68 7.10 11.85 11.02
C PRO A 68 6.31 12.69 9.99
N GLY A 69 5.10 13.11 10.35
CA GLY A 69 4.28 14.02 9.54
C GLY A 69 3.56 13.38 8.33
N VAL A 70 3.65 12.06 8.13
CA VAL A 70 3.03 11.38 6.98
C VAL A 70 1.64 10.78 7.26
N MET A 71 0.98 11.24 8.33
CA MET A 71 -0.34 10.78 8.79
C MET A 71 -0.53 9.26 8.64
N THR A 72 0.36 8.49 9.28
CA THR A 72 0.35 7.03 9.17
C THR A 72 -0.88 6.45 9.88
N PRO A 73 -1.58 5.45 9.29
CA PRO A 73 -2.71 4.78 9.95
C PRO A 73 -2.28 3.76 11.01
N ARG A 74 -0.98 3.69 11.35
CA ARG A 74 -0.47 2.71 12.31
C ARG A 74 -0.79 3.10 13.74
N GLY A 75 -1.19 2.13 14.55
CA GLY A 75 -1.29 2.26 16.00
C GLY A 75 0.06 2.11 16.72
N CYS A 76 0.00 1.94 18.03
CA CYS A 76 1.16 1.67 18.89
C CYS A 76 1.20 0.21 19.34
N ALA A 77 2.33 -0.23 19.89
CA ALA A 77 2.49 -1.59 20.41
C ALA A 77 1.46 -1.93 21.49
N TYR A 78 1.05 -0.95 22.30
CA TYR A 78 0.01 -1.12 23.32
C TYR A 78 -1.37 -1.39 22.71
N ALA A 79 -1.72 -0.69 21.62
CA ALA A 79 -2.93 -0.99 20.87
C ALA A 79 -2.89 -2.42 20.35
N GLY A 80 -1.74 -2.87 19.84
CA GLY A 80 -1.54 -4.24 19.36
C GLY A 80 -1.65 -5.33 20.44
N SER A 81 -1.22 -5.07 21.68
CA SER A 81 -1.24 -6.08 22.74
C SER A 81 -2.54 -6.12 23.56
N LYS A 82 -3.21 -4.97 23.73
CA LYS A 82 -4.40 -4.87 24.58
C LYS A 82 -5.69 -4.61 23.80
N GLY A 83 -5.61 -3.89 22.68
CA GLY A 83 -6.76 -3.38 21.95
C GLY A 83 -7.20 -4.24 20.77
N VAL A 84 -6.45 -5.30 20.44
CA VAL A 84 -6.76 -6.24 19.36
C VAL A 84 -7.30 -7.53 19.98
N VAL A 85 -8.55 -7.50 20.45
CA VAL A 85 -9.41 -8.64 20.79
C VAL A 85 -10.80 -8.35 20.25
#